data_AF-A0A7W0REG1-F1
#
_entry.id   AF-A0A7W0REG1-F1
#
_cell.length_a   1.000
_cell.length_b   1.000
_cell.length_c   1.000
_cell.angle_alpha   90.00
_cell.angle_beta   90.00
_cell.angle_gamma   90.00
#
_symmetry.space_group_name_H-M   'P 1'
#
loop_
_entity.id
_entity.type
_entity.pdbx_description
1 polymer ?
#
loop_
_entity_poly.entity_id
_entity_poly.type
_entity_poly.pdbx_seq_one_letter_code
_entity_poly.pdbx_strand_id
1 'polypeptide(L)' 'ASDPQNRLYYVPGPGKQIEQLPTGETCATAVIWLQTESRATSQDVSWCFRVTA' A
#
# COMPACT_ATOMS: atom_id res chain seq x y z
N ALA A 1 20.75 -13.28 -6.42
CA ALA A 1 20.47 -11.88 -6.04
C ALA A 1 19.05 -11.83 -5.51
N SER A 2 18.88 -11.50 -4.24
CA SER A 2 17.57 -11.41 -3.56
C SER A 2 16.84 -10.16 -4.04
N ASP A 3 15.92 -10.33 -4.98
CA ASP A 3 14.99 -9.30 -5.42
C ASP A 3 13.99 -9.02 -4.28
N PRO A 4 13.83 -7.79 -3.76
CA PRO A 4 12.87 -7.49 -2.71
C PRO A 4 11.45 -7.46 -3.32
N GLN A 5 10.88 -8.64 -3.55
CA GLN A 5 9.59 -8.83 -4.24
C GLN A 5 8.34 -8.38 -3.45
N ASN A 6 8.51 -7.69 -2.32
CA ASN A 6 7.42 -7.18 -1.48
C ASN A 6 7.43 -5.64 -1.43
N ARG A 7 7.50 -4.97 -2.58
CA ARG A 7 7.36 -3.49 -2.64
C ARG A 7 5.89 -3.11 -2.68
N LEU A 8 5.42 -2.49 -1.58
CA LEU A 8 4.15 -1.79 -1.51
C LEU A 8 4.26 -0.47 -2.29
N TYR A 9 3.65 -0.40 -3.47
CA TYR A 9 3.56 0.85 -4.23
C TYR A 9 2.35 1.65 -3.74
N TYR A 10 2.61 2.67 -2.93
CA TYR A 10 1.61 3.64 -2.54
C TYR A 10 1.34 4.58 -3.72
N VAL A 11 0.16 4.44 -4.35
CA VAL A 11 -0.32 5.37 -5.38
C VAL A 11 -1.43 6.23 -4.78
N PRO A 12 -1.11 7.40 -4.25
CA PRO A 12 -2.14 8.37 -3.89
C PRO A 12 -2.86 8.77 -5.19
N GLY A 13 -4.20 8.82 -5.16
CA GLY A 13 -5.01 9.08 -6.36
C GLY A 13 -4.63 10.38 -7.09
N PRO A 14 -5.20 10.63 -8.29
CA PRO A 14 -4.81 11.75 -9.15
C PRO A 14 -4.69 13.09 -8.39
N GLY A 15 -3.52 13.73 -8.47
CA GLY A 15 -3.27 15.05 -7.87
C GLY A 15 -2.87 15.07 -6.39
N LYS A 16 -2.64 13.92 -5.75
CA LYS A 16 -2.12 13.87 -4.38
C LYS A 16 -0.78 13.17 -4.42
N GLN A 17 0.31 13.82 -4.05
CA GLN A 17 1.50 13.16 -3.54
C GLN A 17 1.57 13.60 -2.09
N ILE A 18 1.20 12.73 -1.14
CA ILE A 18 1.40 13.04 0.27
C ILE A 18 2.82 12.63 0.64
N GLU A 19 3.69 13.62 0.85
CA GLU A 19 5.09 13.42 1.27
C GLU A 19 5.19 13.02 2.74
N GLN A 20 4.17 13.35 3.54
CA GLN A 20 4.05 13.00 4.95
C GLN A 20 2.64 12.54 5.29
N LEU A 21 2.56 11.49 6.10
CA LEU A 21 1.31 11.07 6.72
C LEU A 21 1.03 11.95 7.95
N PRO A 22 -0.23 12.35 8.19
CA PRO A 22 -0.58 13.07 9.41
C PRO A 22 -0.31 12.21 10.65
N THR A 23 0.18 12.83 11.73
CA THR A 23 0.31 12.18 13.04
C THR A 23 -1.06 11.65 13.49
N GLY A 24 -1.09 10.43 14.04
CA GLY A 24 -2.32 9.78 14.48
C GLY A 24 -2.52 8.40 13.85
N GLU A 25 -3.74 7.88 13.93
CA GLU A 25 -4.09 6.59 13.34
C GLU A 25 -4.31 6.74 11.82
N THR A 26 -3.60 5.93 11.05
CA THR A 26 -3.72 5.85 9.60
C THR A 26 -4.00 4.41 9.20
N CYS A 27 -4.98 4.19 8.32
CA CYS A 27 -5.28 2.88 7.77
C CYS A 27 -4.89 2.82 6.29
N ALA A 28 -4.32 1.69 5.88
CA ALA A 28 -3.94 1.41 4.51
C ALA A 28 -4.58 0.10 4.04
N THR A 29 -4.86 0.04 2.74
CA THR A 29 -5.35 -1.16 2.07
C THR A 29 -4.39 -1.51 0.93
N ALA A 30 -3.82 -2.71 0.98
CA ALA A 30 -3.06 -3.28 -0.12
C ALA A 30 -3.98 -4.14 -0.98
N VAL A 31 -3.84 -4.01 -2.30
CA VAL A 31 -4.48 -4.89 -3.28
C VAL A 31 -3.39 -5.83 -3.77
N ILE A 32 -3.49 -7.13 -3.48
CA ILE A 32 -2.43 -8.12 -3.72
C ILE A 32 -2.94 -9.17 -4.70
N TRP A 33 -2.14 -9.48 -5.72
CA TRP A 33 -2.38 -10.62 -6.63
C TRP A 33 -1.04 -11.27 -7.00
N LEU A 34 -1.06 -12.53 -7.43
CA LEU A 34 0.13 -13.21 -7.94
C LEU A 34 0.58 -12.55 -9.25
N GLN A 35 1.89 -12.49 -9.51
CA GLN A 35 2.42 -11.88 -10.74
C GLN A 35 1.91 -12.56 -12.02
N THR A 36 1.55 -13.84 -11.94
CA THR A 36 0.99 -14.63 -13.03
C THR A 36 -0.51 -14.38 -13.24
N GLU A 37 -1.15 -13.64 -12.35
CA GLU A 37 -2.58 -13.37 -12.35
C GLU A 37 -2.87 -11.90 -12.68
N SER A 38 -4.16 -11.56 -12.69
CA SER A 38 -4.63 -10.20 -12.95
C SER A 38 -5.19 -9.57 -11.68
N ARG A 39 -5.31 -8.25 -11.68
CA ARG A 39 -5.99 -7.51 -10.61
C ARG A 39 -7.41 -8.00 -10.31
N ALA A 40 -8.09 -8.66 -11.26
CA ALA A 40 -9.43 -9.18 -11.04
C ALA A 40 -9.50 -10.32 -10.01
N THR A 41 -8.40 -11.03 -9.76
CA THR A 41 -8.29 -12.08 -8.73
C THR A 41 -7.62 -11.60 -7.44
N SER A 42 -7.44 -10.28 -7.31
CA SER A 42 -6.75 -9.71 -6.17
C SER A 42 -7.51 -9.87 -4.86
N GLN A 43 -6.75 -9.82 -3.77
CA GLN A 43 -7.25 -9.78 -2.41
C GLN A 43 -6.88 -8.45 -1.76
N ASP A 44 -7.83 -7.88 -1.04
CA ASP A 44 -7.64 -6.66 -0.28
C ASP A 44 -7.19 -7.03 1.14
N VAL A 45 -6.05 -6.46 1.57
CA VAL A 45 -5.52 -6.59 2.92
C VAL A 45 -5.48 -5.21 3.55
N SER A 46 -6.23 -5.02 4.63
CA SER A 46 -6.32 -3.74 5.34
C SER A 46 -5.63 -3.81 6.69
N TRP A 47 -4.89 -2.78 7.04
CA TRP A 47 -4.28 -2.62 8.36
C TRP A 47 -4.26 -1.16 8.77
N CYS A 48 -4.24 -0.91 10.08
CA CYS A 48 -4.08 0.41 10.66
C CYS A 48 -2.78 0.47 11.44
N PHE A 49 -2.12 1.62 11.41
CA PHE A 49 -0.89 1.91 12.12
C PHE A 49 -0.92 3.34 12.66
N ARG A 50 -0.15 3.61 13.70
CA ARG A 50 -0.06 4.95 14.30
C ARG A 50 1.21 5.64 13.82
N VAL A 51 1.05 6.83 13.23
CA VAL A 51 2.14 7.72 12.85
C VAL A 51 2.48 8.58 14.07
N THR A 52 3.73 8.49 14.53
CA THR A 52 4.28 9.33 15.61
C THR A 52 5.03 10.52 15.01
N ALA A 53 5.04 11.63 15.73
CA ALA A 53 5.81 12.83 15.38
C ALA A 53 7.31 12.64 15.65
#